data_AF-A0A3R7DMZ9-F1
#
_entry.id   AF-A0A3R7DMZ9-F1
#
_cell.length_a   1.000
_cell.length_b   1.000
_cell.length_c   1.000
_cell.angle_alpha   90.00
_cell.angle_beta   90.00
_cell.angle_gamma   90.00
#
_symmetry.space_group_name_H-M   'P 1'
#
loop_
_entity.id
_entity.type
_entity.pdbx_description
1 polymer ?
#
loop_
_entity_poly.entity_id
_entity_poly.type
_entity_poly.pdbx_seq_one_letter_code
_entity_poly.pdbx_strand_id
1 'polypeptide(L)'
;MTVTIGHPLVTDILGGIGFDFINFDLQHSPLSIESALSMMQAMSFSETTPIIRVPWNEFGIINSALDIGAHGIIIPFVNTKEDVLKAIQYATYPPRGMRSLGPIRVSLRDSEYVETCDEEILILPR
;
A
#
# COMPACT_ATOMS: atom_id res chain seq x y z
N MET A 1 -11.08 -1.00 7.64
CA MET A 1 -12.20 -1.48 6.78
C MET A 1 -11.63 -2.11 5.51
N THR A 2 -12.18 -3.20 4.95
CA THR A 2 -11.72 -3.77 3.66
C THR A 2 -12.68 -3.42 2.54
N VAL A 3 -12.15 -3.01 1.39
CA VAL A 3 -12.92 -2.66 0.19
C VAL A 3 -12.60 -3.62 -0.94
N THR A 4 -13.66 -4.13 -1.58
CA THR A 4 -13.61 -5.06 -2.71
C THR A 4 -14.37 -4.54 -3.94
N ILE A 5 -15.09 -3.42 -3.79
CA ILE A 5 -15.86 -2.78 -4.87
C ILE A 5 -14.96 -1.74 -5.54
N GLY A 6 -14.56 -2.01 -6.78
CA GLY A 6 -13.64 -1.17 -7.56
C GLY A 6 -14.26 0.09 -8.13
N HIS A 7 -14.73 1.00 -7.29
CA HIS A 7 -15.26 2.28 -7.74
C HIS A 7 -14.80 3.45 -6.84
N PRO A 8 -14.24 4.54 -7.39
CA PRO A 8 -13.71 5.65 -6.58
C PRO A 8 -14.72 6.32 -5.65
N LEU A 9 -15.99 6.42 -6.08
CA LEU A 9 -17.07 6.92 -5.21
C LEU A 9 -17.21 6.14 -3.90
N VAL A 10 -16.89 4.84 -3.89
CA VAL A 10 -16.96 4.02 -2.67
C VAL A 10 -15.94 4.53 -1.65
N THR A 11 -14.69 4.77 -2.04
CA THR A 11 -13.66 5.24 -1.11
C THR A 11 -13.81 6.71 -0.74
N ASP A 12 -14.36 7.54 -1.63
CA ASP A 12 -14.73 8.91 -1.30
C ASP A 12 -15.76 8.95 -0.16
N ILE A 13 -16.82 8.15 -0.27
CA ILE A 13 -17.84 8.00 0.78
C ILE A 13 -17.20 7.43 2.05
N LEU A 14 -16.46 6.31 1.95
CA LEU A 14 -15.88 5.63 3.11
C LEU A 14 -14.84 6.50 3.84
N GLY A 15 -14.09 7.32 3.10
CA GLY A 15 -13.13 8.27 3.67
C GLY A 15 -13.80 9.35 4.53
N GLY A 16 -15.08 9.67 4.28
CA GLY A 16 -15.85 10.60 5.10
C GLY A 16 -16.45 9.99 6.39
N ILE A 17 -16.38 8.66 6.55
CA ILE A 17 -16.99 7.97 7.71
C ILE A 17 -16.07 7.99 8.94
N GLY A 18 -14.75 8.15 8.76
CA GLY A 18 -13.79 8.23 9.86
C GLY A 18 -13.22 6.89 10.32
N PHE A 19 -12.97 5.95 9.39
CA PHE A 19 -12.13 4.79 9.69
C PHE A 19 -10.66 5.19 9.81
N ASP A 20 -9.89 4.51 10.67
CA ASP A 20 -8.44 4.73 10.77
C ASP A 20 -7.74 4.36 9.45
N PHE A 21 -8.18 3.25 8.83
CA PHE A 21 -7.64 2.78 7.56
C PHE A 21 -8.67 2.09 6.66
N ILE A 22 -8.41 2.17 5.36
CA ILE A 22 -9.08 1.39 4.31
C ILE A 22 -8.05 0.46 3.66
N ASN A 23 -8.36 -0.84 3.69
CA ASN A 23 -7.61 -1.90 3.04
C ASN A 23 -8.19 -2.20 1.66
N PHE A 24 -7.38 -2.00 0.62
CA PHE A 24 -7.69 -2.40 -0.76
C PHE A 24 -7.25 -3.86 -0.96
N ASP A 25 -8.20 -4.75 -1.25
CA ASP A 25 -7.91 -6.19 -1.35
C ASP A 25 -7.60 -6.60 -2.80
N LEU A 26 -6.31 -6.62 -3.18
CA LEU A 26 -5.89 -7.11 -4.51
C LEU A 26 -5.76 -8.63 -4.56
N GLN A 27 -5.99 -9.35 -3.46
CA GLN A 27 -5.86 -10.81 -3.40
C GLN A 27 -7.17 -11.52 -3.70
N HIS A 28 -8.28 -11.03 -3.14
CA HIS A 28 -9.57 -11.70 -3.16
C HIS A 28 -10.68 -10.86 -3.80
N SER A 29 -10.32 -9.81 -4.51
CA SER A 29 -11.27 -8.98 -5.24
C SER A 29 -10.73 -8.60 -6.62
N PRO A 30 -11.58 -8.14 -7.55
CA PRO A 30 -11.17 -7.80 -8.91
C PRO A 30 -10.45 -6.44 -8.99
N LEU A 31 -9.83 -5.98 -7.90
CA LEU A 31 -9.05 -4.75 -7.86
C LEU A 31 -7.68 -4.98 -8.52
N SER A 32 -7.32 -4.07 -9.42
CA SER A 32 -5.96 -3.88 -9.92
C SER A 32 -5.27 -2.72 -9.21
N ILE A 33 -3.96 -2.57 -9.42
CA ILE A 33 -3.18 -1.41 -8.94
C ILE A 33 -3.77 -0.09 -9.47
N GLU A 34 -4.23 -0.05 -10.73
CA GLU A 34 -4.83 1.14 -11.33
C GLU A 34 -6.18 1.51 -10.69
N SER A 35 -6.99 0.50 -10.35
CA SER A 35 -8.25 0.72 -9.63
C SER A 35 -8.00 1.21 -8.20
N ALA A 36 -7.03 0.62 -7.50
CA ALA A 36 -6.62 1.06 -6.17
C ALA A 36 -6.08 2.50 -6.20
N LEU A 37 -5.23 2.84 -7.17
CA LEU A 37 -4.75 4.20 -7.40
C LEU A 37 -5.90 5.19 -7.57
N SER A 38 -6.86 4.89 -8.43
CA SER A 38 -8.01 5.77 -8.70
C SER A 38 -8.88 5.96 -7.45
N MET A 39 -9.06 4.90 -6.67
CA MET A 39 -9.84 4.95 -5.42
C MET A 39 -9.09 5.69 -4.30
N MET A 40 -7.78 5.51 -4.18
CA MET A 40 -6.92 6.27 -3.26
C MET A 40 -6.87 7.75 -3.63
N GLN A 41 -6.91 8.09 -4.93
CA GLN A 41 -7.03 9.46 -5.38
C GLN A 41 -8.35 10.10 -4.93
N ALA A 42 -9.48 9.38 -5.02
CA ALA A 42 -10.78 9.91 -4.60
C ALA A 42 -10.84 10.24 -3.10
N MET A 43 -10.22 9.42 -2.25
CA MET A 43 -10.17 9.68 -0.80
C MET A 43 -9.05 10.63 -0.36
N SER A 44 -8.42 11.39 -1.28
CA SER A 44 -7.25 12.22 -0.95
C SER A 44 -7.51 13.38 0.02
N PHE A 45 -8.77 13.71 0.31
CA PHE A 45 -9.17 14.72 1.29
C PHE A 45 -9.52 14.11 2.67
N SER A 46 -9.50 12.79 2.78
CA SER A 46 -9.77 12.06 4.02
C SER A 46 -8.49 11.90 4.85
N GLU A 47 -8.64 11.81 6.18
CA GLU A 47 -7.58 11.42 7.11
C GLU A 47 -7.42 9.90 7.21
N THR A 48 -8.27 9.12 6.54
CA THR A 48 -8.21 7.66 6.54
C THR A 48 -6.98 7.16 5.78
N THR A 49 -6.20 6.29 6.42
CA THR A 49 -4.95 5.77 5.87
C THR A 49 -5.20 4.66 4.83
N PRO A 50 -4.69 4.77 3.59
CA PRO A 50 -4.81 3.70 2.60
C PRO A 50 -3.74 2.62 2.82
N ILE A 51 -4.17 1.37 2.94
CA ILE A 51 -3.30 0.18 2.97
C ILE A 51 -3.71 -0.83 1.91
N ILE A 52 -2.79 -1.65 1.42
CA ILE A 52 -3.06 -2.59 0.32
C ILE A 52 -2.76 -4.02 0.76
N ARG A 53 -3.71 -4.93 0.62
CA ARG A 53 -3.40 -6.37 0.61
C ARG A 53 -2.93 -6.75 -0.77
N VAL A 54 -1.66 -7.11 -0.87
CA VAL A 54 -1.06 -7.57 -2.13
C VAL A 54 -1.46 -9.02 -2.42
N PRO A 55 -1.53 -9.44 -3.69
CA PRO A 55 -1.86 -10.82 -4.05
C PRO A 55 -0.79 -11.83 -3.61
N TRP A 56 0.48 -11.42 -3.56
CA TRP A 56 1.61 -12.29 -3.24
C TRP A 56 2.79 -11.52 -2.62
N ASN A 57 3.67 -12.23 -1.90
CA ASN A 57 4.96 -11.70 -1.43
C ASN A 57 5.96 -11.60 -2.59
N GLU A 58 5.80 -10.58 -3.43
CA GLU A 58 6.58 -10.40 -4.64
C GLU A 58 7.10 -8.96 -4.77
N PHE A 59 8.36 -8.82 -5.18
CA PHE A 59 9.06 -7.54 -5.27
C PHE A 59 8.31 -6.48 -6.09
N GLY A 60 7.97 -6.76 -7.35
CA GLY A 60 7.36 -5.78 -8.25
C GLY A 60 5.97 -5.33 -7.77
N ILE A 61 5.20 -6.26 -7.20
CA ILE A 61 3.85 -6.01 -6.69
C ILE A 61 3.91 -5.12 -5.45
N ILE A 62 4.80 -5.42 -4.50
CA ILE A 62 4.99 -4.61 -3.28
C ILE A 62 5.47 -3.20 -3.64
N ASN A 63 6.43 -3.09 -4.57
CA ASN A 63 6.94 -1.79 -5.02
C ASN A 63 5.81 -0.96 -5.65
N SER A 64 5.04 -1.57 -6.55
CA SER A 64 3.91 -0.90 -7.21
C SER A 64 2.84 -0.42 -6.21
N ALA A 65 2.52 -1.23 -5.20
CA ALA A 65 1.55 -0.87 -4.16
C ALA A 65 2.02 0.34 -3.34
N LEU A 66 3.29 0.38 -2.96
CA LEU A 66 3.86 1.49 -2.19
C LEU A 66 4.04 2.75 -3.06
N ASP A 67 4.39 2.60 -4.33
CA ASP A 67 4.61 3.73 -5.26
C ASP A 67 3.32 4.50 -5.59
N ILE A 68 2.16 3.83 -5.53
CA ILE A 68 0.85 4.51 -5.63
C ILE A 68 0.43 5.19 -4.31
N GLY A 69 1.21 5.05 -3.24
CA GLY A 69 1.04 5.76 -1.97
C GLY A 69 0.30 4.97 -0.90
N ALA A 70 0.38 3.64 -0.92
CA ALA A 70 -0.05 2.84 0.22
C ALA A 70 0.88 3.11 1.40
N HIS A 71 0.32 3.40 2.57
CA HIS A 71 1.08 3.60 3.80
C HIS A 71 1.30 2.27 4.56
N GLY A 72 0.71 1.19 4.05
CA GLY A 72 0.93 -0.14 4.57
C GLY A 72 0.57 -1.22 3.56
N ILE A 73 1.20 -2.37 3.72
CA ILE A 73 0.97 -3.55 2.90
C ILE A 73 0.64 -4.76 3.78
N ILE A 74 -0.39 -5.50 3.40
CA ILE A 74 -0.72 -6.81 3.97
C ILE A 74 -0.23 -7.87 3.00
N ILE A 75 0.68 -8.72 3.46
CA ILE A 75 1.40 -9.68 2.62
C ILE A 75 0.93 -11.09 2.97
N PRO A 76 0.28 -11.81 2.04
CA PRO A 76 -0.22 -13.15 2.32
C PRO A 76 0.88 -14.21 2.21
N PHE A 77 0.60 -15.38 2.79
CA PHE A 77 1.44 -16.59 2.72
C PHE A 77 2.82 -16.42 3.34
N VAL A 78 2.95 -15.57 4.36
CA VAL A 78 4.20 -15.41 5.11
C VAL A 78 4.27 -16.49 6.20
N ASN A 79 4.95 -17.60 5.89
CA ASN A 79 4.98 -18.79 6.76
C ASN A 79 6.34 -19.03 7.42
N THR A 80 7.38 -18.36 6.94
CA THR A 80 8.75 -18.54 7.40
C THR A 80 9.41 -17.22 7.76
N LYS A 81 10.52 -17.29 8.52
CA LYS A 81 11.35 -16.11 8.80
C LYS A 81 11.89 -15.52 7.50
N GLU A 82 12.26 -16.36 6.55
CA GLU A 82 12.78 -15.99 5.24
C GLU A 82 11.73 -15.20 4.44
N ASP A 83 10.45 -15.55 4.54
CA ASP A 83 9.36 -14.80 3.89
C ASP A 83 9.20 -13.41 4.48
N VAL A 84 9.30 -13.27 5.81
CA VAL A 84 9.28 -11.95 6.49
C VAL A 84 10.47 -11.11 6.04
N LEU A 85 11.67 -11.70 5.97
CA LEU A 85 12.87 -10.97 5.53
C LEU A 85 12.74 -10.50 4.07
N LYS A 86 12.17 -11.32 3.18
CA LYS A 86 11.86 -10.91 1.80
C LYS A 86 10.87 -9.74 1.76
N ALA A 87 9.78 -9.84 2.53
CA ALA A 87 8.78 -8.79 2.64
C ALA A 87 9.40 -7.44 3.06
N ILE A 88 10.26 -7.45 4.08
CA ILE A 88 11.00 -6.26 4.53
C ILE A 88 11.91 -5.74 3.41
N GLN A 89 12.72 -6.62 2.80
CA GLN A 89 13.62 -6.23 1.73
C GLN A 89 12.89 -5.61 0.53
N TYR A 90 11.71 -6.11 0.18
CA TYR A 90 10.93 -5.61 -0.95
C TYR A 90 10.26 -4.27 -0.64
N ALA A 91 9.97 -3.98 0.63
CA ALA A 91 9.25 -2.77 1.05
C ALA A 91 10.15 -1.59 1.41
N THR A 92 11.42 -1.81 1.78
CA THR A 92 12.34 -0.75 2.22
C THR A 92 13.42 -0.41 1.20
N TYR A 93 13.89 0.84 1.20
CA TYR A 93 14.96 1.31 0.32
C TYR A 93 16.35 0.82 0.74
N PRO A 94 17.35 0.88 -0.16
CA PRO A 94 18.76 0.68 0.23
C PRO A 94 19.17 1.68 1.32
N PRO A 95 19.97 1.27 2.33
CA PRO A 95 20.69 -0.01 2.46
C PRO A 95 19.90 -1.12 3.17
N ARG A 96 18.69 -0.85 3.67
CA ARG A 96 17.90 -1.80 4.50
C ARG A 96 17.18 -2.85 3.65
N GLY A 97 16.79 -2.48 2.44
CA GLY A 97 16.17 -3.38 1.47
C GLY A 97 16.64 -3.10 0.05
N MET A 98 15.77 -3.42 -0.90
CA MET A 98 16.03 -3.37 -2.33
C MET A 98 14.92 -2.69 -3.12
N ARG A 99 14.00 -1.98 -2.46
CA ARG A 99 12.93 -1.24 -3.13
C ARG A 99 13.52 -0.29 -4.19
N SER A 100 12.94 -0.31 -5.38
CA SER A 100 13.31 0.58 -6.47
C SER A 100 12.71 1.96 -6.26
N LEU A 101 13.45 3.01 -6.63
CA LEU A 101 12.98 4.39 -6.53
C LEU A 101 11.98 4.71 -7.65
N GLY A 102 10.68 4.61 -7.35
CA GLY A 102 9.57 4.98 -8.24
C GLY A 102 8.40 5.78 -7.63
N PRO A 103 8.51 6.50 -6.48
CA PRO A 103 7.33 7.02 -5.78
C PRO A 103 6.78 8.35 -6.37
N ILE A 104 6.49 8.42 -7.67
CA ILE A 104 6.08 9.68 -8.34
C ILE A 104 4.87 10.33 -7.65
N ARG A 105 3.80 9.58 -7.39
CA ARG A 105 2.59 10.14 -6.76
C ARG A 105 2.86 10.61 -5.33
N VAL A 106 3.67 9.84 -4.59
CA VAL A 106 3.89 10.10 -3.17
C VAL A 106 4.81 11.31 -3.00
N SER A 107 5.88 11.39 -3.78
CA SER A 107 6.80 12.53 -3.78
C SER A 107 6.17 13.86 -4.17
N LEU A 108 5.03 13.85 -4.88
CA LEU A 108 4.27 15.08 -5.18
C LEU A 108 3.52 15.63 -3.95
N ARG A 109 3.31 14.81 -2.92
CA ARG A 109 2.52 15.15 -1.73
C ARG A 109 3.36 15.23 -0.48
N ASP A 110 4.46 14.49 -0.45
CA ASP A 110 5.41 14.43 0.63
C ASP A 110 6.82 14.47 0.05
N SER A 111 7.50 15.61 0.25
CA SER A 111 8.87 15.83 -0.23
C SER A 111 9.92 15.06 0.54
N GLU A 112 9.60 14.60 1.76
CA GLU A 112 10.50 13.88 2.66
C GLU A 112 10.20 12.36 2.68
N TYR A 113 9.33 11.90 1.77
CA TYR A 113 8.86 10.52 1.73
C TYR A 113 10.00 9.50 1.64
N VAL A 114 11.02 9.77 0.82
CA VAL A 114 12.11 8.80 0.59
C VAL A 114 12.94 8.62 1.85
N GLU A 115 13.08 9.68 2.64
CA GLU A 115 13.83 9.70 3.90
C GLU A 115 13.06 9.05 5.05
N THR A 116 11.73 9.19 5.08
CA THR A 116 10.89 8.80 6.22
C THR A 116 10.20 7.45 6.03
N CYS A 117 9.92 7.01 4.79
CA CYS A 117 9.00 5.90 4.55
C CYS A 117 9.45 4.56 5.15
N ASP A 118 10.76 4.31 5.23
CA ASP A 118 11.30 3.08 5.79
C ASP A 118 11.00 2.92 7.30
N GLU A 119 10.69 4.02 7.99
CA GLU A 119 10.30 4.04 9.40
C GLU A 119 8.77 4.06 9.59
N GLU A 120 8.02 4.55 8.59
CA GLU A 120 6.58 4.78 8.69
C GLU A 120 5.73 3.69 8.03
N ILE A 121 6.23 2.99 7.02
CA ILE A 121 5.45 1.98 6.28
C ILE A 121 5.10 0.80 7.19
N LEU A 122 3.80 0.50 7.26
CA LEU A 122 3.30 -0.70 7.93
C LEU A 122 3.49 -1.95 7.05
N ILE A 123 4.27 -2.91 7.51
CA ILE A 123 4.41 -4.23 6.87
C ILE A 123 3.68 -5.27 7.74
N LEU A 124 2.52 -5.76 7.26
CA LEU A 124 1.69 -6.72 7.98
C LEU A 124 1.78 -8.12 7.33
N PRO A 125 2.59 -9.05 7.87
CA PRO A 125 2.63 -10.43 7.38
C PRO A 125 1.35 -11.19 7.76
N ARG A 126 0.84 -12.02 6.84
CA ARG A 126 -0.37 -12.83 7.04
C ARG A 126 -0.25 -14.24 6.43
#